data_AF-A0A351FI37-F1
#
_entry.id   AF-A0A351FI37-F1
#
_cell.length_a   1.000
_cell.length_b   1.000
_cell.length_c   1.000
_cell.angle_alpha   90.00
_cell.angle_beta   90.00
_cell.angle_gamma   90.00
#
_symmetry.space_group_name_H-M   'P 1'
#
loop_
_entity.id
_entity.type
_entity.pdbx_description
1 polymer ?
#
loop_
_entity_poly.entity_id
_entity_poly.type
_entity_poly.pdbx_seq_one_letter_code
_entity_poly.pdbx_strand_id
1 'polypeptide(L)' 'ETQILDELNRAQGSPQDVGGYYRPSESQATAAMCPSEALNNIISRI' A
#
# COMPACT_ATOMS: atom_id res chain seq x y z
N GLU A 1 -12.51 -8.07 -7.81
CA GLU A 1 -12.01 -6.87 -8.52
C GLU A 1 -12.44 -5.59 -7.82
N THR A 2 -13.74 -5.26 -7.74
CA THR A 2 -14.27 -4.04 -7.11
C THR A 2 -13.67 -3.73 -5.74
N GLN A 3 -13.58 -4.73 -4.84
CA GLN A 3 -12.99 -4.55 -3.52
C GLN A 3 -11.54 -4.03 -3.56
N ILE A 4 -10.70 -4.58 -4.46
CA ILE A 4 -9.29 -4.17 -4.59
C ILE A 4 -9.23 -2.71 -5.06
N LEU A 5 -10.06 -2.36 -6.05
CA LEU A 5 -10.13 -0.98 -6.55
C LEU A 5 -10.58 0.00 -5.44
N ASP A 6 -11.56 -0.39 -4.63
CA ASP A 6 -12.03 0.43 -3.51
C ASP A 6 -10.97 0.61 -2.42
N GLU A 7 -10.17 -0.42 -2.13
CA GLU A 7 -9.05 -0.35 -1.18
C GLU A 7 -7.95 0.60 -1.70
N LEU A 8 -7.57 0.49 -2.97
CA LEU A 8 -6.57 1.36 -3.61
C LEU A 8 -7.04 2.82 -3.70
N ASN A 9 -8.32 3.06 -3.99
CA ASN A 9 -8.88 4.41 -4.07
C ASN A 9 -8.98 5.07 -2.70
N ARG A 10 -9.33 4.32 -1.65
CA ARG A 10 -9.41 4.85 -0.28
C ARG A 10 -8.05 5.26 0.31
N ALA A 11 -6.95 4.73 -0.20
CA ALA A 11 -5.60 5.09 0.25
C ALA A 11 -5.13 6.47 -0.24
N GLN A 12 -5.84 7.10 -1.18
CA GLN A 12 -5.41 8.33 -1.84
C GLN A 12 -5.86 9.60 -1.10
N GLY A 13 -5.26 10.73 -1.46
CA GLY A 13 -5.68 12.08 -1.04
C GLY A 13 -5.11 12.54 0.32
N SER A 14 -4.74 11.62 1.19
CA SER A 14 -4.08 11.95 2.46
C SER A 14 -2.55 11.89 2.34
N PRO A 15 -1.79 12.80 2.99
CA PRO A 15 -0.34 12.67 3.09
C PRO A 15 0.07 11.33 3.71
N GLN A 16 1.14 10.73 3.19
CA GLN A 16 1.69 9.46 3.68
C GLN A 16 3.12 9.68 4.16
N ASP A 17 3.47 9.11 5.31
CA ASP A 17 4.84 9.09 5.81
C ASP A 17 5.52 7.77 5.42
N VAL A 18 6.58 7.89 4.62
CA VAL A 18 7.42 6.77 4.17
C VAL A 18 8.72 6.64 4.97
N GLY A 19 8.93 7.46 6.00
CA GLY A 19 10.05 7.31 6.94
C GLY A 19 11.41 7.79 6.44
N GLY A 20 11.45 8.63 5.40
CA GLY A 20 12.68 9.16 4.82
C GLY A 20 12.49 9.66 3.39
N TYR A 21 13.52 10.28 2.82
CA TYR A 21 13.48 10.81 1.46
C TYR A 21 14.35 9.98 0.49
N TYR A 22 15.67 10.00 0.67
CA TYR A 22 16.60 9.22 -0.17
C TYR A 22 16.66 7.72 0.17
N ARG A 23 16.30 7.38 1.42
CA ARG A 23 16.23 6.01 1.91
C ARG A 23 15.02 5.88 2.84
N PRO A 24 13.82 5.70 2.27
CA PRO A 24 12.61 5.52 3.07
C PRO A 24 12.71 4.24 3.92
N SER A 25 11.91 4.20 4.97
CA SER A 25 11.73 2.99 5.78
C SER A 25 11.02 1.94 4.93
N GLU A 26 11.60 0.73 4.85
CA GLU A 26 11.02 -0.37 4.08
C GLU A 26 9.60 -0.68 4.56
N SER A 27 9.37 -0.76 5.87
CA SER A 27 8.05 -1.07 6.42
C SER A 27 7.02 0.03 6.13
N GLN A 28 7.40 1.29 6.25
CA GLN A 28 6.48 2.42 6.01
C GLN A 28 6.19 2.59 4.52
N ALA A 29 7.20 2.47 3.67
CA ALA A 29 7.03 2.52 2.22
C ALA A 29 6.15 1.37 1.72
N THR A 30 6.36 0.13 2.20
CA THR A 30 5.51 -1.01 1.85
C THR A 30 4.08 -0.80 2.30
N ALA A 31 3.84 -0.32 3.52
CA ALA A 31 2.48 -0.04 4.00
C ALA A 31 1.76 1.03 3.15
N ALA A 32 2.47 2.08 2.73
CA ALA A 32 1.90 3.14 1.89
C ALA A 32 1.64 2.69 0.44
N MET A 33 2.54 1.88 -0.14
CA MET A 33 2.48 1.48 -1.56
C MET A 33 1.69 0.19 -1.81
N CYS A 34 1.47 -0.64 -0.79
CA CYS A 34 0.70 -1.89 -0.89
C CYS A 34 -0.55 -1.86 0.01
N PRO A 35 -1.50 -0.92 -0.18
CA PRO A 35 -2.60 -0.71 0.77
C PRO A 35 -3.75 -1.72 0.64
N SER A 36 -3.78 -2.55 -0.40
CA SER A 36 -4.85 -3.54 -0.61
C SER A 36 -4.47 -4.89 -0.02
N GLU A 37 -5.08 -5.23 1.11
CA GLU A 37 -4.91 -6.54 1.75
C GLU A 37 -5.41 -7.67 0.83
N ALA A 38 -6.53 -7.46 0.14
CA ALA A 38 -7.09 -8.45 -0.78
C ALA A 38 -6.12 -8.79 -1.91
N LEU A 39 -5.47 -7.78 -2.50
CA LEU A 39 -4.46 -7.97 -3.53
C LEU A 39 -3.20 -8.64 -2.98
N ASN A 40 -2.69 -8.15 -1.84
CA ASN A 40 -1.47 -8.67 -1.22
C ASN A 40 -1.60 -10.16 -0.87
N ASN A 41 -2.76 -10.58 -0.35
CA ASN A 41 -3.04 -11.98 -0.02
C ASN A 41 -3.09 -12.90 -1.25
N ILE A 42 -3.43 -12.38 -2.43
CA ILE A 42 -3.39 -13.16 -3.68
C ILE A 42 -1.94 -13.31 -4.14
N ILE A 43 -1.17 -12.20 -4.13
CA ILE A 43 0.23 -12.20 -4.56
C ILE A 43 1.08 -13.09 -3.65
N SER A 44 0.83 -13.10 -2.34
CA SER A 44 1.60 -13.91 -1.37
C SER A 44 1.41 -15.42 -1.52
N ARG A 45 0.46 -15.86 -2.35
CA ARG A 45 0.18 -17.29 -2.61
C ARG A 45 0.87 -17.81 -3.87
N ILE A 46 1.69 -16.98 -4.50
CA ILE A 46 2.55 -17.29 -5.64
C ILE A 46 3.98 -17.40 -5.13
#